data_AF-A0A8S0UXR1-F1
#
_entry.id   AF-A0A8S0UXR1-F1
#
_cell.length_a   1.000
_cell.length_b   1.000
_cell.length_c   1.000
_cell.angle_alpha   90.00
_cell.angle_beta   90.00
_cell.angle_gamma   90.00
#
_symmetry.space_group_name_H-M   'P 1'
#
loop_
_entity.id
_entity.type
_entity.pdbx_description
1 polymer ?
#
loop_
_entity_poly.entity_id
_entity_poly.type
_entity_poly.pdbx_seq_one_letter_code
_entity_poly.pdbx_strand_id
1 'polypeptide(L)'
;MHLLYNDWLLQAALWYGLVVHLRIYPIIYALPIILVLHPLHFQPGKKPALVDWSSRKSKSVQGSSYMRINGLQGIRIFLASIFTWRRLVFGIVSGSIFFILTGLCFYFYGWDFLDEALLYHLTRTDPRHNFSIYFYHIYLHFEQEFSSLEKLISFLPQFIVQLVLVFRFAYDLPFCFFVQTVAFVAFNKVITAQYFVWFFCLLPLILPWSNMNLKWKGLACIFLWMGAQSHWLMWAYLLEFRGKNVFIQLWMASLLFLASNTYVLINIIRNHAYCPVFNLLKHETSNKTTKYD
;
A
#
# COMPACT_ATOMS: atom_id res chain seq x y z
N MET A 1 -11.57 2.32 -7.98
CA MET A 1 -11.18 3.37 -8.96
C MET A 1 -12.31 3.70 -9.93
N HIS A 2 -12.88 2.74 -10.65
CA HIS A 2 -14.01 2.98 -11.60
C HIS A 2 -15.19 3.78 -11.00
N LEU A 3 -15.62 3.43 -9.78
CA LEU A 3 -16.71 4.14 -9.09
C LEU A 3 -16.35 5.60 -8.76
N LEU A 4 -15.09 5.86 -8.38
CA LEU A 4 -14.59 7.21 -8.11
C LEU A 4 -14.53 8.05 -9.39
N TYR A 5 -14.20 7.42 -10.53
CA TYR A 5 -14.24 8.09 -11.83
C TYR A 5 -15.65 8.55 -12.22
N ASN A 6 -16.67 7.73 -11.96
CA ASN A 6 -18.06 8.09 -12.24
C ASN A 6 -18.69 9.05 -11.21
N ASP A 7 -17.90 9.57 -10.27
CA ASP A 7 -18.34 10.37 -9.13
C ASP A 7 -19.35 9.66 -8.19
N TRP A 8 -19.36 8.32 -8.20
CA TRP A 8 -20.21 7.49 -7.35
C TRP A 8 -19.55 7.26 -5.98
N LEU A 9 -19.37 8.35 -5.23
CA LEU A 9 -18.64 8.36 -3.96
C LEU A 9 -19.23 7.38 -2.93
N LEU A 10 -20.55 7.39 -2.74
CA LEU A 10 -21.22 6.53 -1.77
C LEU A 10 -21.03 5.05 -2.10
N GLN A 11 -21.24 4.66 -3.36
CA GLN A 11 -21.02 3.28 -3.80
C GLN A 11 -19.55 2.88 -3.63
N ALA A 12 -18.61 3.77 -3.95
CA ALA A 12 -17.19 3.51 -3.74
C ALA A 12 -16.87 3.26 -2.26
N ALA A 13 -17.44 4.04 -1.35
CA ALA A 13 -17.26 3.90 0.09
C ALA A 13 -17.90 2.61 0.63
N LEU A 14 -19.11 2.27 0.17
CA LEU A 14 -19.81 1.02 0.52
C LEU A 14 -18.98 -0.22 0.14
N TRP A 15 -18.55 -0.30 -1.13
CA TRP A 15 -17.73 -1.40 -1.62
C TRP A 15 -16.38 -1.46 -0.92
N TYR A 16 -15.76 -0.31 -0.63
CA TYR A 16 -14.50 -0.28 0.10
C TYR A 16 -14.63 -0.85 1.52
N GLY A 17 -15.65 -0.40 2.28
CA GLY A 17 -15.93 -0.93 3.62
C GLY A 17 -16.18 -2.44 3.62
N LEU A 18 -16.95 -2.94 2.65
CA LEU A 18 -17.20 -4.37 2.48
C LEU A 18 -15.90 -5.15 2.17
N VAL A 19 -15.07 -4.65 1.25
CA VAL A 19 -13.81 -5.32 0.90
C VAL A 19 -12.85 -5.38 2.09
N VAL A 20 -12.75 -4.31 2.88
CA VAL A 20 -11.92 -4.28 4.09
C VAL A 20 -12.45 -5.22 5.18
N HIS A 21 -13.76 -5.39 5.28
CA HIS A 21 -14.36 -6.38 6.19
C HIS A 21 -14.04 -7.82 5.75
N LEU A 22 -14.16 -8.13 4.46
CA LEU A 22 -13.88 -9.47 3.93
C LEU A 22 -12.40 -9.86 4.02
N ARG A 23 -11.50 -8.89 3.83
CA ARG A 23 -10.06 -9.05 4.03
C ARG A 23 -9.51 -7.76 4.59
N ILE A 24 -8.77 -7.83 5.70
CA ILE A 24 -8.33 -6.62 6.40
C ILE A 24 -7.22 -5.84 5.67
N TYR A 25 -6.34 -6.50 4.91
CA TYR A 25 -5.15 -5.86 4.32
C TYR A 25 -5.42 -4.63 3.41
N PRO A 26 -6.52 -4.51 2.65
CA PRO A 26 -6.85 -3.32 1.85
C PRO A 26 -7.06 -2.05 2.70
N ILE A 27 -7.08 -2.16 4.03
CA ILE A 27 -7.05 -1.01 4.95
C ILE A 27 -5.86 -0.08 4.67
N ILE A 28 -4.72 -0.61 4.18
CA ILE A 28 -3.55 0.20 3.81
C ILE A 28 -3.83 1.19 2.67
N TYR A 29 -4.90 0.98 1.91
CA TYR A 29 -5.35 1.86 0.83
C TYR A 29 -6.27 3.00 1.29
N ALA A 30 -6.68 3.04 2.56
CA ALA A 30 -7.59 4.08 3.05
C ALA A 30 -7.00 5.48 2.87
N LEU A 31 -5.74 5.66 3.31
CA LEU A 31 -5.05 6.94 3.29
C LEU A 31 -4.82 7.49 1.87
N PRO A 32 -4.30 6.73 0.88
CA PRO A 32 -4.17 7.24 -0.49
C PRO A 32 -5.54 7.53 -1.14
N ILE A 33 -6.59 6.73 -0.88
CA ILE A 33 -7.93 7.04 -1.40
C ILE A 33 -8.43 8.39 -0.85
N ILE A 34 -8.29 8.61 0.46
CA ILE A 34 -8.65 9.88 1.11
C ILE A 34 -7.86 11.04 0.50
N LEU A 35 -6.56 10.86 0.29
CA LEU A 35 -5.70 11.90 -0.30
C LEU A 35 -6.15 12.29 -1.71
N VAL A 36 -6.49 11.31 -2.55
CA VAL A 36 -6.94 11.56 -3.92
C VAL A 36 -8.26 12.30 -4.00
N LEU A 37 -9.16 12.12 -3.03
CA LEU A 37 -10.43 12.84 -2.89
C LEU A 37 -10.26 14.35 -2.56
N HIS A 38 -9.11 14.94 -2.89
CA HIS A 38 -8.84 16.36 -2.71
C HIS A 38 -9.80 17.22 -3.56
N PRO A 39 -10.35 18.34 -3.03
CA PRO A 39 -11.27 19.22 -3.74
C PRO A 39 -10.77 19.74 -5.10
N LEU A 40 -9.44 19.85 -5.26
CA LEU A 40 -8.81 20.27 -6.52
C LEU A 40 -8.99 19.28 -7.68
N HIS A 41 -9.43 18.05 -7.43
CA HIS A 41 -9.75 17.06 -8.47
C HIS A 41 -11.26 16.87 -8.68
N PHE A 42 -12.09 17.24 -7.70
CA PHE A 42 -13.52 16.92 -7.68
C PHE A 42 -14.36 18.18 -7.44
N GLN A 43 -15.01 18.69 -8.50
CA GLN A 43 -16.06 19.70 -8.39
C GLN A 43 -17.42 19.05 -8.11
N PRO A 44 -18.30 19.67 -7.31
CA PRO A 44 -19.68 19.20 -7.15
C PRO A 44 -20.40 19.17 -8.51
N GLY A 45 -21.01 18.03 -8.85
CA GLY A 45 -21.86 17.88 -10.05
C GLY A 45 -21.12 17.75 -11.39
N LYS A 46 -19.78 17.66 -11.41
CA LYS A 46 -18.99 17.42 -12.63
C LYS A 46 -18.17 16.14 -12.49
N LYS A 47 -18.14 15.33 -13.56
CA LYS A 47 -17.23 14.18 -13.63
C LYS A 47 -15.78 14.66 -13.55
N PRO A 48 -14.93 14.00 -12.75
CA PRO A 48 -13.52 14.34 -12.69
C PRO A 48 -12.86 14.09 -14.04
N ALA A 49 -12.01 15.01 -14.48
CA ALA A 49 -11.28 14.85 -15.73
C ALA A 49 -10.15 13.83 -15.54
N LEU A 50 -10.19 12.72 -16.29
CA LEU A 50 -9.11 11.74 -16.29
C LEU A 50 -7.91 12.24 -17.08
N VAL A 51 -6.72 11.85 -16.64
CA VAL A 51 -5.53 11.92 -17.48
C VAL A 51 -5.68 10.93 -18.62
N ASP A 52 -5.42 11.35 -19.85
CA ASP A 52 -5.41 10.44 -21.00
C ASP A 52 -4.24 9.47 -20.89
N TRP A 53 -4.57 8.24 -20.53
CA TRP A 53 -3.65 7.13 -20.35
C TRP A 53 -3.14 6.52 -21.66
N SER A 54 -3.78 6.81 -22.79
CA SER A 54 -3.39 6.28 -24.10
C SER A 54 -2.13 6.97 -24.66
N SER A 55 -1.85 8.19 -24.20
CA SER A 55 -0.70 8.97 -24.63
C SER A 55 0.50 8.69 -23.72
N ARG A 56 1.37 7.75 -24.13
CA ARG A 56 2.76 7.63 -23.61
C ARG A 56 3.56 8.94 -23.74
N LYS A 57 3.06 9.88 -24.53
CA LYS A 57 3.57 11.24 -24.76
C LYS A 57 2.85 12.30 -23.92
N SER A 58 2.30 11.97 -22.75
CA SER A 58 2.13 13.02 -21.75
C SER A 58 3.53 13.46 -21.37
N LYS A 59 4.04 14.47 -22.10
CA LYS A 59 5.24 15.24 -21.77
C LYS A 59 5.24 15.34 -20.26
N SER A 60 6.34 14.95 -19.65
CA SER A 60 6.55 15.07 -18.22
C SER A 60 5.89 16.37 -17.78
N VAL A 61 4.76 16.26 -17.07
CA VAL A 61 4.23 17.38 -16.30
C VAL A 61 5.15 17.45 -15.08
N GLN A 62 6.43 17.69 -15.37
CA GLN A 62 7.51 18.00 -14.46
C GLN A 62 7.33 19.43 -13.91
N GLY A 63 6.21 20.09 -14.26
CA GLY A 63 5.97 21.51 -14.00
C GLY A 63 4.53 21.85 -13.63
N SER A 64 3.78 20.94 -13.01
CA SER A 64 2.60 21.37 -12.24
C SER A 64 2.85 21.02 -10.78
N SER A 65 3.26 22.03 -10.02
CA SER A 65 2.69 22.45 -8.72
C SER A 65 1.82 21.48 -7.89
N TYR A 66 2.05 20.17 -7.94
CA TYR A 66 1.66 19.26 -6.86
C TYR A 66 2.63 19.57 -5.72
N MET A 67 2.24 20.59 -4.96
CA MET A 67 2.87 21.18 -3.80
C MET A 67 4.06 20.33 -3.27
N ARG A 68 5.30 20.76 -3.56
CA ARG A 68 6.48 20.37 -2.77
C ARG A 68 6.23 20.93 -1.37
N ILE A 69 5.49 20.21 -0.55
CA ILE A 69 5.17 20.69 0.78
C ILE A 69 6.36 20.40 1.68
N ASN A 70 6.96 21.46 2.22
CA ASN A 70 7.87 21.34 3.35
C ASN A 70 7.16 20.55 4.46
N GLY A 71 7.79 19.51 5.00
CA GLY A 71 7.13 18.44 5.77
C GLY A 71 6.15 18.93 6.85
N LEU A 72 6.48 20.00 7.58
CA LEU A 72 5.62 20.55 8.64
C LEU A 72 4.38 21.29 8.12
N GLN A 73 4.52 22.08 7.04
CA GLN A 73 3.40 22.75 6.38
C GLN A 73 2.53 21.73 5.62
N GLY A 74 3.14 20.65 5.12
CA GLY A 74 2.46 19.51 4.49
C GLY A 74 1.55 18.79 5.43
N ILE A 75 2.02 18.50 6.64
CA ILE A 75 1.21 17.87 7.68
C ILE A 75 0.04 18.78 8.07
N ARG A 76 0.25 20.09 8.24
CA ARG A 76 -0.83 21.03 8.58
C ARG A 76 -1.89 21.14 7.48
N ILE A 77 -1.49 21.31 6.23
CA ILE A 77 -2.41 21.37 5.09
C ILE A 77 -3.11 20.02 4.92
N PHE A 78 -2.40 18.91 5.13
CA PHE A 78 -2.97 17.57 5.12
C PHE A 78 -4.05 17.43 6.19
N LEU A 79 -3.75 17.73 7.46
CA LEU A 79 -4.70 17.67 8.57
C LEU A 79 -5.92 18.57 8.33
N ALA A 80 -5.71 19.81 7.85
CA ALA A 80 -6.80 20.71 7.50
C ALA A 80 -7.64 20.16 6.33
N SER A 81 -7.00 19.51 5.35
CA SER A 81 -7.67 18.94 4.19
C SER A 81 -8.43 17.64 4.49
N ILE A 82 -8.18 16.96 5.62
CA ILE A 82 -8.95 15.76 6.03
C ILE A 82 -10.44 16.09 6.18
N PHE A 83 -10.77 17.30 6.66
CA PHE A 83 -12.15 17.71 6.97
C PHE A 83 -12.99 18.11 5.75
N THR A 84 -12.62 17.70 4.56
CA THR A 84 -13.45 17.95 3.37
C THR A 84 -14.64 16.99 3.34
N TRP A 85 -15.81 17.49 2.89
CA TRP A 85 -17.05 16.73 2.85
C TRP A 85 -16.88 15.35 2.19
N ARG A 86 -16.24 15.28 1.01
CA ARG A 86 -16.03 14.02 0.28
C ARG A 86 -15.20 13.01 1.06
N ARG A 87 -14.18 13.46 1.79
CA ARG A 87 -13.31 12.59 2.61
C ARG A 87 -14.04 12.10 3.86
N LEU A 88 -14.76 12.99 4.54
CA LEU A 88 -15.58 12.64 5.71
C LEU A 88 -16.69 11.66 5.33
N VAL A 89 -17.44 11.94 4.26
CA VAL A 89 -18.49 11.03 3.77
C VAL A 89 -17.90 9.68 3.40
N PHE A 90 -16.79 9.64 2.65
CA PHE A 90 -16.15 8.38 2.28
C PHE A 90 -15.75 7.60 3.53
N GLY A 91 -15.03 8.23 4.47
CA GLY A 91 -14.55 7.60 5.69
C GLY A 91 -15.67 7.11 6.59
N ILE A 92 -16.70 7.93 6.83
CA ILE A 92 -17.86 7.58 7.65
C ILE A 92 -18.61 6.42 7.00
N VAL A 93 -18.96 6.51 5.72
CA VAL A 93 -19.74 5.44 5.05
C VAL A 93 -18.96 4.14 5.02
N SER A 94 -17.67 4.15 4.63
CA SER A 94 -16.86 2.93 4.61
C SER A 94 -16.64 2.35 6.00
N GLY A 95 -16.42 3.22 7.01
CA GLY A 95 -16.24 2.82 8.39
C GLY A 95 -17.50 2.22 9.00
N SER A 96 -18.66 2.86 8.76
CA SER A 96 -19.97 2.35 9.20
C SER A 96 -20.25 0.97 8.62
N ILE A 97 -20.01 0.74 7.32
CA ILE A 97 -20.18 -0.60 6.73
C ILE A 97 -19.26 -1.62 7.39
N PHE A 98 -17.97 -1.29 7.57
CA PHE A 98 -17.03 -2.17 8.25
C PHE A 98 -17.48 -2.54 9.67
N PHE A 99 -17.85 -1.54 10.49
CA PHE A 99 -18.27 -1.77 11.88
C PHE A 99 -19.62 -2.46 12.00
N ILE A 100 -20.59 -2.15 11.13
CA ILE A 100 -21.91 -2.82 11.14
C ILE A 100 -21.74 -4.31 10.80
N LEU A 101 -20.99 -4.64 9.75
CA LEU A 101 -20.76 -6.04 9.37
C LEU A 101 -19.95 -6.79 10.44
N THR A 102 -18.93 -6.13 11.01
CA THR A 102 -18.14 -6.69 12.11
C THR A 102 -18.99 -6.93 13.35
N GLY A 103 -19.87 -5.98 13.71
CA GLY A 103 -20.82 -6.12 14.82
C GLY A 103 -21.86 -7.21 14.59
N LEU A 104 -22.33 -7.37 13.35
CA LEU A 104 -23.23 -8.45 12.96
C LEU A 104 -22.56 -9.83 13.11
N CYS A 105 -21.34 -9.99 12.61
CA CYS A 105 -20.58 -11.23 12.78
C CYS A 105 -20.25 -11.49 14.26
N PHE A 106 -19.88 -10.47 15.02
CA PHE A 106 -19.67 -10.59 16.46
C PHE A 106 -20.95 -11.01 17.21
N TYR A 107 -22.13 -10.53 16.80
CA TYR A 107 -23.40 -10.97 17.37
C TYR A 107 -23.64 -12.48 17.17
N PHE A 108 -23.27 -13.03 16.00
CA PHE A 108 -23.45 -14.46 15.71
C PHE A 108 -22.36 -15.37 16.28
N TYR A 109 -21.11 -14.91 16.30
CA TYR A 109 -19.94 -15.76 16.56
C TYR A 109 -19.13 -15.34 17.80
N GLY A 110 -19.47 -14.21 18.43
CA GLY A 110 -18.82 -13.73 19.64
C GLY A 110 -17.34 -13.39 19.48
N TRP A 111 -16.58 -13.61 20.55
CA TRP A 111 -15.16 -13.28 20.64
C TRP A 111 -14.28 -14.09 19.68
N ASP A 112 -14.65 -15.34 19.39
CA ASP A 112 -13.88 -16.22 18.48
C ASP A 112 -13.75 -15.58 17.08
N PHE A 113 -14.84 -15.00 16.57
CA PHE A 113 -14.78 -14.25 15.31
C PHE A 113 -13.85 -13.05 15.39
N LEU A 114 -13.96 -12.25 16.45
CA LEU A 114 -13.17 -11.02 16.58
C LEU A 114 -11.67 -11.32 16.69
N ASP A 115 -11.32 -12.38 17.42
CA ASP A 115 -9.94 -12.81 17.54
C ASP A 115 -9.41 -13.31 16.19
N GLU A 116 -10.04 -14.32 15.60
CA GLU A 116 -9.55 -14.96 14.37
C GLU A 116 -9.59 -14.03 13.14
N ALA A 117 -10.62 -13.19 13.01
CA ALA A 117 -10.77 -12.33 11.84
C ALA A 117 -9.95 -11.03 11.92
N LEU A 118 -9.70 -10.49 13.11
CA LEU A 118 -9.11 -9.16 13.29
C LEU A 118 -7.92 -9.13 14.26
N LEU A 119 -8.10 -9.51 15.53
CA LEU A 119 -7.09 -9.28 16.57
C LEU A 119 -5.87 -10.19 16.40
N TYR A 120 -6.08 -11.45 16.02
CA TYR A 120 -5.03 -12.42 15.75
C TYR A 120 -4.03 -11.88 14.73
N HIS A 121 -4.48 -11.14 13.70
CA HIS A 121 -3.56 -10.57 12.71
C HIS A 121 -2.61 -9.48 13.27
N LEU A 122 -3.00 -8.81 14.35
CA LEU A 122 -2.17 -7.80 15.02
C LEU A 122 -1.14 -8.45 15.95
N THR A 123 -1.51 -9.54 16.62
CA THR A 123 -0.65 -10.24 17.59
C THR A 123 0.17 -11.36 16.96
N ARG A 124 -0.25 -11.89 15.80
CA ARG A 124 0.35 -13.06 15.14
C ARG A 124 1.87 -13.01 15.09
N THR A 125 2.48 -14.09 15.54
CA THR A 125 3.90 -14.40 15.43
C THR A 125 4.02 -15.76 14.74
N ASP A 126 5.05 -15.91 13.92
CA ASP A 126 5.33 -17.18 13.23
C ASP A 126 6.84 -17.42 13.25
N PRO A 127 7.32 -18.37 14.08
CA PRO A 127 8.74 -18.65 14.22
C PRO A 127 9.29 -19.63 13.18
N ARG A 128 8.43 -20.30 12.38
CA ARG A 128 8.84 -21.41 11.51
C ARG A 128 8.71 -21.07 10.03
N HIS A 129 7.53 -20.66 9.57
CA HIS A 129 7.22 -20.50 8.15
C HIS A 129 7.18 -19.03 7.73
N ASN A 130 8.22 -18.30 8.15
CA ASN A 130 8.24 -16.85 8.09
C ASN A 130 9.49 -16.35 7.38
N PHE A 131 9.32 -15.81 6.17
CA PHE A 131 10.41 -15.21 5.37
C PHE A 131 10.97 -13.93 6.00
N SER A 132 10.31 -13.38 7.01
CA SER A 132 10.68 -12.11 7.62
C SER A 132 11.96 -12.22 8.44
N ILE A 133 12.73 -11.14 8.44
CA ILE A 133 13.95 -11.00 9.26
C ILE A 133 13.69 -11.18 10.76
N TYR A 134 12.44 -10.99 11.19
CA TYR A 134 12.03 -11.11 12.58
C TYR A 134 11.83 -12.56 13.03
N PHE A 135 11.75 -13.56 12.12
CA PHE A 135 11.43 -14.94 12.51
C PHE A 135 12.40 -15.49 13.56
N TYR A 136 13.70 -15.19 13.43
CA TYR A 136 14.72 -15.74 14.31
C TYR A 136 14.63 -15.13 15.72
N HIS A 137 14.39 -13.82 15.80
CA HIS A 137 14.12 -13.16 17.07
C HIS A 137 12.84 -13.71 17.72
N ILE A 138 11.79 -13.93 16.91
CA ILE A 138 10.53 -14.51 17.35
C ILE A 138 10.73 -15.94 17.88
N TYR A 139 11.54 -16.73 17.18
CA TYR A 139 11.86 -18.10 17.56
C TYR A 139 12.57 -18.17 18.92
N LEU A 140 13.57 -17.31 19.16
CA LEU A 140 14.32 -17.29 20.42
C LEU A 140 13.47 -16.87 21.62
N HIS A 141 12.44 -16.06 21.41
CA HIS A 141 11.55 -15.54 22.45
C HIS A 141 10.15 -16.15 22.38
N PHE A 142 9.99 -17.34 21.78
CA PHE A 142 8.66 -17.91 21.54
C PHE A 142 7.86 -18.15 22.83
N GLU A 143 8.53 -18.50 23.92
CA GLU A 143 7.92 -18.75 25.24
C GLU A 143 7.85 -17.49 26.12
N GLN A 144 8.41 -16.38 25.68
CA GLN A 144 8.43 -15.12 26.42
C GLN A 144 7.47 -14.11 25.81
N GLU A 145 6.74 -13.37 26.66
CA GLU A 145 5.91 -12.29 26.16
C GLU A 145 6.77 -11.16 25.60
N PHE A 146 6.59 -10.83 24.31
CA PHE A 146 7.24 -9.66 23.71
C PHE A 146 6.82 -8.40 24.44
N SER A 147 7.81 -7.58 24.78
CA SER A 147 7.56 -6.27 25.37
C SER A 147 6.83 -5.36 24.37
N SER A 148 6.07 -4.38 24.88
CA SER A 148 5.42 -3.37 24.03
C SER A 148 6.42 -2.61 23.15
N LEU A 149 7.67 -2.47 23.60
CA LEU A 149 8.74 -1.80 22.85
C LEU A 149 9.17 -2.62 21.64
N GLU A 150 9.33 -3.94 21.76
CA GLU A 150 9.69 -4.83 20.65
C GLU A 150 8.60 -4.88 19.57
N LYS A 151 7.34 -4.90 20.00
CA LYS A 151 6.18 -4.80 19.10
C LYS A 151 6.21 -3.48 18.33
N LEU A 152 6.54 -2.37 18.99
CA LEU A 152 6.66 -1.06 18.34
C LEU A 152 7.85 -1.02 17.36
N ILE A 153 9.02 -1.52 17.74
CA ILE A 153 10.23 -1.52 16.91
C ILE A 153 10.04 -2.36 15.64
N SER A 154 9.35 -3.51 15.73
CA SER A 154 9.06 -4.35 14.57
C SER A 154 7.99 -3.75 13.64
N PHE A 155 7.10 -2.90 14.17
CA PHE A 155 6.05 -2.24 13.39
C PHE A 155 6.51 -0.93 12.72
N LEU A 156 7.38 -0.17 13.38
CA LEU A 156 7.72 1.20 12.99
C LEU A 156 8.34 1.32 11.58
N PRO A 157 9.28 0.45 11.14
CA PRO A 157 9.84 0.52 9.79
C PRO A 157 8.76 0.36 8.71
N GLN A 158 7.86 -0.61 8.90
CA GLN A 158 6.74 -0.86 7.99
C GLN A 158 5.84 0.38 7.92
N PHE A 159 5.46 0.94 9.07
CA PHE A 159 4.60 2.13 9.14
C PHE A 159 5.23 3.36 8.47
N ILE A 160 6.52 3.63 8.71
CA ILE A 160 7.24 4.74 8.09
C ILE A 160 7.27 4.59 6.57
N VAL A 161 7.63 3.41 6.05
CA VAL A 161 7.68 3.16 4.60
C VAL A 161 6.31 3.33 3.98
N GLN A 162 5.24 2.84 4.62
CA GLN A 162 3.87 3.05 4.15
C GLN A 162 3.52 4.54 4.03
N LEU A 163 3.77 5.34 5.08
CA LEU A 163 3.50 6.77 5.04
C LEU A 163 4.27 7.48 3.93
N VAL A 164 5.58 7.21 3.79
CA VAL A 164 6.42 7.82 2.76
C VAL A 164 5.89 7.51 1.36
N LEU A 165 5.53 6.25 1.08
CA LEU A 165 4.99 5.85 -0.22
C LEU A 165 3.64 6.51 -0.51
N VAL A 166 2.75 6.59 0.49
CA VAL A 166 1.44 7.24 0.34
C VAL A 166 1.61 8.71 0.00
N PHE A 167 2.39 9.47 0.77
CA PHE A 167 2.60 10.89 0.48
C PHE A 167 3.29 11.13 -0.87
N ARG A 168 4.12 10.18 -1.33
CA ARG A 168 4.85 10.29 -2.59
C ARG A 168 4.00 9.97 -3.82
N PHE A 169 3.08 9.01 -3.72
CA PHE A 169 2.40 8.39 -4.87
C PHE A 169 0.88 8.40 -4.81
N ALA A 170 0.23 8.91 -3.75
CA ALA A 170 -1.24 8.81 -3.59
C ALA A 170 -2.04 9.17 -4.85
N TYR A 171 -1.66 10.22 -5.58
CA TYR A 171 -2.37 10.68 -6.78
C TYR A 171 -2.25 9.75 -7.99
N ASP A 172 -1.25 8.86 -8.00
CA ASP A 172 -1.10 7.74 -8.94
C ASP A 172 -1.56 6.45 -8.23
N LEU A 173 -2.89 6.30 -8.08
CA LEU A 173 -3.49 5.25 -7.24
C LEU A 173 -3.06 3.82 -7.59
N PRO A 174 -3.08 3.36 -8.87
CA PRO A 174 -2.65 2.00 -9.20
C PRO A 174 -1.21 1.74 -8.77
N PHE A 175 -0.32 2.69 -9.03
CA PHE A 175 1.08 2.58 -8.64
C PHE A 175 1.23 2.62 -7.12
N CYS A 176 0.55 3.53 -6.43
CA CYS A 176 0.54 3.65 -4.98
C CYS A 176 0.11 2.33 -4.30
N PHE A 177 -1.00 1.73 -4.75
CA PHE A 177 -1.47 0.46 -4.20
C PHE A 177 -0.46 -0.66 -4.41
N PHE A 178 0.14 -0.74 -5.59
CA PHE A 178 1.19 -1.72 -5.88
C PHE A 178 2.39 -1.57 -4.96
N VAL A 179 2.99 -0.38 -4.89
CA VAL A 179 4.21 -0.16 -4.06
C VAL A 179 3.91 -0.31 -2.57
N GLN A 180 2.74 0.12 -2.11
CA GLN A 180 2.31 -0.10 -0.73
C GLN A 180 2.16 -1.58 -0.42
N THR A 181 1.60 -2.38 -1.31
CA THR A 181 1.41 -3.81 -1.08
C THR A 181 2.74 -4.54 -1.03
N VAL A 182 3.64 -4.27 -1.98
CA VAL A 182 4.99 -4.84 -2.00
C VAL A 182 5.74 -4.47 -0.72
N ALA A 183 5.71 -3.19 -0.32
CA ALA A 183 6.36 -2.73 0.90
C ALA A 183 5.70 -3.29 2.17
N PHE A 184 4.37 -3.42 2.18
CA PHE A 184 3.63 -3.97 3.32
C PHE A 184 4.05 -5.41 3.55
N VAL A 185 4.16 -6.21 2.49
CA VAL A 185 4.62 -7.60 2.57
C VAL A 185 6.10 -7.65 2.95
N ALA A 186 6.98 -6.92 2.27
CA ALA A 186 8.42 -6.99 2.49
C ALA A 186 8.84 -6.62 3.93
N PHE A 187 8.16 -5.65 4.54
CA PHE A 187 8.45 -5.18 5.90
C PHE A 187 7.53 -5.78 6.97
N ASN A 188 6.70 -6.78 6.63
CA ASN A 188 5.82 -7.42 7.61
C ASN A 188 6.62 -8.26 8.61
N LYS A 189 6.16 -8.31 9.86
CA LYS A 189 6.70 -9.22 10.89
C LYS A 189 6.52 -10.70 10.56
N VAL A 190 5.45 -11.04 9.84
CA VAL A 190 5.11 -12.40 9.42
C VAL A 190 4.86 -12.38 7.92
N ILE A 191 5.69 -13.09 7.17
CA ILE A 191 5.61 -13.17 5.71
C ILE A 191 5.44 -14.63 5.32
N THR A 192 4.36 -14.93 4.61
CA THR A 192 4.10 -16.23 4.00
C THR A 192 4.01 -16.10 2.47
N ALA A 193 4.25 -17.20 1.74
CA ALA A 193 4.22 -17.18 0.28
C ALA A 193 2.85 -16.76 -0.31
N GLN A 194 1.76 -16.99 0.43
CA GLN A 194 0.41 -16.58 0.03
C GLN A 194 0.29 -15.07 -0.22
N TYR A 195 1.08 -14.25 0.48
CA TYR A 195 1.02 -12.79 0.37
C TYR A 195 1.49 -12.29 -0.99
N PHE A 196 2.28 -13.07 -1.74
CA PHE A 196 2.81 -12.65 -3.04
C PHE A 196 1.71 -12.44 -4.08
N VAL A 197 0.59 -13.17 -3.96
CA VAL A 197 -0.59 -13.01 -4.81
C VAL A 197 -1.16 -11.59 -4.74
N TRP A 198 -1.01 -10.91 -3.60
CA TRP A 198 -1.62 -9.59 -3.36
C TRP A 198 -1.05 -8.50 -4.26
N PHE A 199 0.25 -8.52 -4.52
CA PHE A 199 0.85 -7.55 -5.45
C PHE A 199 0.94 -8.07 -6.87
N PHE A 200 0.91 -9.39 -7.10
CA PHE A 200 0.84 -9.94 -8.46
C PHE A 200 -0.45 -9.57 -9.18
N CYS A 201 -1.59 -9.47 -8.48
CA CYS A 201 -2.83 -9.02 -9.12
C CYS A 201 -2.79 -7.52 -9.51
N LEU A 202 -1.90 -6.73 -8.90
CA LEU A 202 -1.70 -5.31 -9.19
C LEU A 202 -0.60 -5.06 -10.23
N LEU A 203 0.32 -6.01 -10.44
CA LEU A 203 1.43 -5.87 -11.36
C LEU A 203 0.98 -5.56 -12.82
N PRO A 204 -0.01 -6.27 -13.42
CA PRO A 204 -0.48 -5.94 -14.76
C PRO A 204 -0.98 -4.50 -14.92
N LEU A 205 -1.50 -3.90 -13.83
CA LEU A 205 -2.01 -2.54 -13.83
C LEU A 205 -0.91 -1.47 -13.85
N ILE A 206 0.34 -1.79 -13.49
CA ILE A 206 1.43 -0.80 -13.49
C ILE A 206 2.41 -0.96 -14.65
N LEU A 207 2.45 -2.15 -15.28
CA LEU A 207 3.38 -2.46 -16.37
C LEU A 207 3.33 -1.48 -17.56
N PRO A 208 2.16 -1.01 -18.04
CA PRO A 208 2.10 -0.08 -19.18
C PRO A 208 2.85 1.25 -18.95
N TRP A 209 3.00 1.66 -17.68
CA TRP A 209 3.66 2.90 -17.26
C TRP A 209 5.09 2.69 -16.76
N SER A 210 5.64 1.49 -16.95
CA SER A 210 7.04 1.22 -16.63
C SER A 210 7.94 1.49 -17.85
N ASN A 211 8.93 2.37 -17.67
CA ASN A 211 10.05 2.56 -18.59
C ASN A 211 11.15 1.49 -18.38
N MET A 212 10.87 0.43 -17.63
CA MET A 212 11.83 -0.64 -17.40
C MET A 212 11.97 -1.51 -18.64
N ASN A 213 13.20 -1.72 -19.11
CA ASN A 213 13.47 -2.70 -20.16
C ASN A 213 13.26 -4.12 -19.59
N LEU A 214 12.13 -4.73 -19.95
CA LEU A 214 11.71 -6.05 -19.46
C LEU A 214 12.72 -7.15 -19.78
N LYS A 215 13.39 -7.08 -20.94
CA LYS A 215 14.30 -8.15 -21.42
C LYS A 215 15.52 -8.36 -20.52
N TRP A 216 16.03 -7.30 -19.91
CA TRP A 216 17.24 -7.37 -19.09
C TRP A 216 16.94 -7.01 -17.64
N LYS A 217 16.53 -5.77 -17.37
CA LYS A 217 16.29 -5.30 -16.00
C LYS A 217 15.09 -6.00 -15.37
N GLY A 218 14.02 -6.21 -16.13
CA GLY A 218 12.84 -6.95 -15.66
C GLY A 218 13.17 -8.41 -15.34
N LEU A 219 13.79 -9.12 -16.29
CA LEU A 219 14.25 -10.50 -16.08
C LEU A 219 15.23 -10.63 -14.91
N ALA A 220 16.18 -9.71 -14.77
CA ALA A 220 17.08 -9.66 -13.61
C ALA A 220 16.32 -9.51 -12.29
N CYS A 221 15.31 -8.62 -12.22
CA CYS A 221 14.46 -8.48 -11.03
C CYS A 221 13.69 -9.77 -10.71
N ILE A 222 13.14 -10.43 -11.74
CA ILE A 222 12.41 -11.70 -11.59
C ILE A 222 13.35 -12.79 -11.06
N PHE A 223 14.52 -12.98 -11.67
CA PHE A 223 15.49 -13.98 -11.23
C PHE A 223 16.03 -13.69 -9.84
N LEU A 224 16.30 -12.43 -9.50
CA LEU A 224 16.72 -12.05 -8.16
C LEU A 224 15.65 -12.39 -7.12
N TRP A 225 14.40 -12.04 -7.39
CA TRP A 225 13.27 -12.30 -6.49
C TRP A 225 13.00 -13.81 -6.33
N MET A 226 12.95 -14.56 -7.43
CA MET A 226 12.78 -16.02 -7.43
C MET A 226 13.96 -16.74 -6.75
N GLY A 227 15.19 -16.28 -7.01
CA GLY A 227 16.42 -16.82 -6.43
C GLY A 227 16.46 -16.63 -4.93
N ALA A 228 16.10 -15.44 -4.42
CA ALA A 228 16.06 -15.18 -2.98
C ALA A 228 15.06 -16.09 -2.25
N GLN A 229 13.89 -16.35 -2.85
CA GLN A 229 12.91 -17.28 -2.29
C GLN A 229 13.38 -18.71 -2.32
N SER A 230 13.91 -19.17 -3.46
CA SER A 230 14.40 -20.53 -3.61
C SER A 230 15.55 -20.81 -2.65
N HIS A 231 16.44 -19.84 -2.47
CA HIS A 231 17.51 -19.89 -1.48
C HIS A 231 16.97 -20.00 -0.05
N TRP A 232 15.97 -19.20 0.32
CA TRP A 232 15.32 -19.30 1.63
C TRP A 232 14.65 -20.67 1.83
N LEU A 233 13.89 -21.15 0.84
CA LEU A 233 13.20 -22.43 0.87
C LEU A 233 14.16 -23.61 1.02
N MET A 234 15.33 -23.55 0.40
CA MET A 234 16.38 -24.56 0.56
C MET A 234 16.81 -24.67 2.03
N TRP A 235 17.09 -23.55 2.71
CA TRP A 235 17.46 -23.56 4.13
C TRP A 235 16.30 -24.01 5.02
N ALA A 236 15.09 -23.54 4.74
CA ALA A 236 13.89 -23.95 5.47
C ALA A 236 13.63 -25.45 5.35
N TYR A 237 13.87 -26.03 4.17
CA TYR A 237 13.76 -27.48 3.97
C TYR A 237 14.77 -28.27 4.81
N LEU A 238 16.03 -27.81 4.85
CA LEU A 238 17.06 -28.45 5.67
C LEU A 238 16.76 -28.36 7.16
N LEU A 239 16.18 -27.25 7.60
CA LEU A 239 15.76 -27.06 8.98
C LEU A 239 14.59 -27.97 9.34
N GLU A 240 13.47 -27.86 8.62
CA GLU A 240 12.20 -28.48 9.03
C GLU A 240 12.08 -29.96 8.66
N PHE A 241 12.54 -30.35 7.48
CA PHE A 241 12.38 -31.74 7.02
C PHE A 241 13.61 -32.60 7.26
N ARG A 242 14.80 -32.00 7.33
CA ARG A 242 16.06 -32.73 7.54
C ARG A 242 16.62 -32.56 8.96
N GLY A 243 15.98 -31.74 9.80
CA GLY A 243 16.35 -31.54 11.20
C GLY A 243 17.75 -30.94 11.40
N LYS A 244 18.31 -30.27 10.39
CA LYS A 244 19.65 -29.67 10.49
C LYS A 244 19.56 -28.31 11.18
N ASN A 245 20.45 -28.05 12.12
CA ASN A 245 20.55 -26.75 12.79
C ASN A 245 21.14 -25.68 11.84
N VAL A 246 20.29 -25.05 11.03
CA VAL A 246 20.66 -24.00 10.05
C VAL A 246 19.95 -22.66 10.28
N PHE A 247 19.58 -22.36 11.54
CA PHE A 247 18.83 -21.14 11.88
C PHE A 247 19.51 -19.84 11.44
N ILE A 248 20.84 -19.74 11.61
CA ILE A 248 21.61 -18.55 11.21
C ILE A 248 21.59 -18.37 9.69
N GLN A 249 21.78 -19.45 8.92
CA GLN A 249 21.76 -19.42 7.46
C GLN A 249 20.37 -19.04 6.94
N LEU A 250 19.31 -19.57 7.56
CA LEU A 250 17.92 -19.20 7.25
C LEU A 250 17.65 -17.72 7.57
N TRP A 251 18.18 -17.20 8.69
CA TRP A 251 18.12 -15.78 9.03
C TRP A 251 18.85 -14.90 8.02
N MET A 252 20.07 -15.27 7.62
CA MET A 252 20.80 -14.59 6.55
C MET A 252 20.04 -14.63 5.22
N ALA A 253 19.37 -15.74 4.90
CA ALA A 253 18.51 -15.83 3.73
C ALA A 253 17.30 -14.88 3.82
N SER A 254 16.76 -14.63 5.02
CA SER A 254 15.67 -13.68 5.26
C SER A 254 16.12 -12.23 5.04
N LEU A 255 17.34 -11.89 5.47
CA LEU A 255 17.96 -10.60 5.17
C LEU A 255 18.15 -10.40 3.66
N LEU A 256 18.65 -11.42 2.96
CA LEU A 256 18.79 -11.38 1.50
C LEU A 256 17.44 -11.25 0.80
N PHE A 257 16.40 -11.91 1.32
CA PHE A 257 15.03 -11.80 0.80
C PHE A 257 14.48 -10.38 0.95
N LEU A 258 14.64 -9.75 2.12
CA LEU A 258 14.27 -8.34 2.34
C LEU A 258 15.04 -7.40 1.41
N ALA A 259 16.36 -7.58 1.28
CA ALA A 259 17.20 -6.78 0.40
C ALA A 259 16.77 -6.92 -1.08
N SER A 260 16.45 -8.15 -1.50
CA SER A 260 15.97 -8.43 -2.86
C SER A 260 14.62 -7.77 -3.14
N ASN A 261 13.64 -7.87 -2.24
CA ASN A 261 12.35 -7.19 -2.39
C ASN A 261 12.52 -5.66 -2.43
N THR A 262 13.37 -5.11 -1.57
CA THR A 262 13.65 -3.66 -1.53
C THR A 262 14.34 -3.20 -2.82
N TYR A 263 15.31 -3.95 -3.33
CA TYR A 263 15.98 -3.65 -4.60
C TYR A 263 15.01 -3.68 -5.78
N VAL A 264 14.15 -4.70 -5.87
CA VAL A 264 13.13 -4.81 -6.92
C VAL A 264 12.16 -3.63 -6.84
N LEU A 265 11.67 -3.31 -5.63
CA LEU A 265 10.78 -2.17 -5.41
C LEU A 265 11.42 -0.84 -5.83
N ILE A 266 12.69 -0.61 -5.47
CA ILE A 266 13.43 0.60 -5.87
C ILE A 266 13.58 0.68 -7.39
N ASN A 267 13.89 -0.43 -8.07
CA ASN A 267 14.00 -0.43 -9.53
C ASN A 267 12.66 -0.12 -10.19
N ILE A 268 11.57 -0.70 -9.71
CA ILE A 268 10.22 -0.40 -10.21
C ILE A 268 9.91 1.09 -10.02
N ILE A 269 10.18 1.65 -8.84
CA ILE A 269 9.98 3.09 -8.55
C ILE A 269 10.81 3.99 -9.46
N ARG A 270 12.10 3.69 -9.64
CA ARG A 270 13.00 4.50 -10.48
C ARG A 270 12.63 4.49 -11.95
N ASN A 271 12.03 3.40 -12.42
CA ASN A 271 11.62 3.22 -13.81
C ASN A 271 10.14 3.53 -14.05
N HIS A 272 9.40 3.96 -13.05
CA HIS A 272 7.98 4.31 -13.19
C HIS A 272 7.80 5.69 -13.85
N ALA A 273 6.94 5.77 -14.85
CA ALA A 273 6.45 7.02 -15.39
C ALA A 273 5.23 7.47 -14.58
N TYR A 274 5.44 8.43 -13.68
CA TYR A 274 4.37 8.97 -12.83
C TYR A 274 3.17 9.46 -13.66
N CYS A 275 1.99 8.90 -13.39
CA CYS A 275 0.76 9.21 -14.11
C CYS A 275 -0.39 9.38 -13.10
N PRO A 276 -0.74 10.62 -12.69
CA PRO A 276 -1.86 10.82 -11.79
C PRO A 276 -3.17 10.36 -12.43
N VAL A 277 -4.12 9.88 -11.64
CA VAL A 277 -5.41 9.39 -12.16
C VAL A 277 -6.29 10.54 -12.64
N PHE A 278 -6.30 11.64 -11.89
CA PHE A 278 -7.16 12.79 -12.13
C PHE A 278 -6.34 14.02 -12.49
N ASN A 279 -6.84 14.83 -13.44
CA ASN A 279 -6.28 16.13 -13.76
C ASN A 279 -6.57 17.13 -12.63
N LEU A 280 -5.60 18.00 -12.35
CA LEU A 280 -5.82 19.16 -11.51
C LEU A 280 -6.79 20.13 -12.20
N LEU A 281 -7.81 20.59 -11.49
CA LEU A 281 -8.68 21.64 -11.99
C LEU A 281 -7.87 22.95 -12.09
N LYS A 282 -7.67 23.46 -13.31
CA LYS A 282 -7.19 24.84 -13.49
C LYS A 282 -8.30 25.77 -13.01
N HIS A 283 -8.05 26.54 -11.96
CA HIS A 283 -8.85 27.73 -11.70
C HIS A 283 -8.62 28.67 -12.89
N GLU A 284 -9.66 28.92 -13.69
CA GLU A 284 -9.66 30.03 -14.63
C GLU A 284 -9.56 31.32 -13.80
N THR A 285 -8.35 31.87 -13.68
CA THR A 285 -8.21 33.28 -13.34
C THR A 285 -8.84 34.07 -14.47
N SER A 286 -10.07 34.52 -14.23
CA SER A 286 -10.79 35.49 -15.04
C SER A 286 -9.93 36.75 -15.19
N ASN A 287 -9.11 36.83 -16.23
CA ASN A 287 -8.59 38.09 -16.74
C ASN A 287 -9.78 38.87 -17.34
N LYS A 288 -10.57 39.51 -16.47
CA LYS A 288 -11.37 40.67 -16.86
C LYS A 288 -10.38 41.83 -17.01
N THR A 289 -9.80 41.96 -18.19
CA THR A 289 -9.24 43.23 -18.65
C THR A 289 -10.42 44.19 -18.80
N THR A 290 -10.67 44.98 -17.76
CA THR A 290 -11.39 46.25 -17.88
C THR A 290 -10.62 47.13 -18.87
N LYS A 291 -11.08 47.16 -20.13
CA LYS A 291 -10.85 48.31 -20.98
C LYS A 291 -11.67 49.46 -20.37
N TYR A 292 -10.98 50.42 -19.81
CA TYR A 292 -11.52 51.77 -19.70
C TYR A 292 -11.35 52.41 -21.08
N ASP A 293 -12.47 52.66 -21.73
CA ASP A 293 -12.59 53.66 -22.81
C ASP A 293 -12.63 55.06 -22.19
#